data_AF-A0A7C1CR18-F1
#
_entry.id   AF-A0A7C1CR18-F1
#
_cell.length_a   1.000
_cell.length_b   1.000
_cell.length_c   1.000
_cell.angle_alpha   90.00
_cell.angle_beta   90.00
_cell.angle_gamma   90.00
#
_symmetry.space_group_name_H-M   'P 1'
#
loop_
_entity.id
_entity.type
_entity.pdbx_description
1 polymer ?
#
loop_
_entity_poly.entity_id
_entity_poly.type
_entity_poly.pdbx_seq_one_letter_code
_entity_poly.pdbx_strand_id
1 'polypeptide(L)' 'MLSYRLNKQITLSANWIYSTGQTYTQPTGRYEIDNITIHIYSERNAKRYPDYHRLDLAVNIKTKKSLSRR' A
#
# COMPACT_ATOMS: atom_id res chain seq x y z
N MET A 1 -13.07 -1.36 4.91
CA MET A 1 -13.81 -0.31 4.17
C MET A 1 -14.88 0.26 5.08
N LEU A 2 -14.90 1.57 5.27
CA LEU A 2 -15.89 2.28 6.07
C LEU A 2 -16.87 3.00 5.12
N SER A 3 -18.16 2.90 5.38
CA SER A 3 -19.17 3.69 4.68
C SER A 3 -20.16 4.25 5.68
N TYR A 4 -20.42 5.56 5.59
CA TYR A 4 -21.29 6.28 6.51
C TYR A 4 -22.26 7.16 5.75
N ARG A 5 -23.56 6.99 6.04
CA ARG A 5 -24.62 7.79 5.43
C ARG A 5 -24.95 8.97 6.32
N LEU A 6 -24.39 10.14 5.99
CA LEU A 6 -24.64 11.40 6.70
C LEU A 6 -26.12 11.81 6.65
N ASN A 7 -26.75 11.68 5.48
CA ASN A 7 -28.18 11.92 5.30
C ASN A 7 -28.70 11.13 4.08
N LYS A 8 -29.98 11.28 3.73
CA LYS A 8 -30.58 10.57 2.57
C LYS A 8 -29.88 10.89 1.24
N GLN A 9 -29.13 11.99 1.17
CA GLN A 9 -28.51 12.52 -0.04
C GLN A 9 -27.01 12.26 -0.10
N ILE A 10 -26.32 12.26 1.05
CA ILE A 10 -24.86 12.23 1.15
C ILE A 10 -24.41 10.93 1.82
N THR A 11 -23.55 10.20 1.12
CA THR A 11 -22.86 9.02 1.65
C THR A 11 -21.35 9.23 1.55
N LEU A 12 -20.66 9.08 2.67
CA LEU A 12 -19.20 9.09 2.74
C LEU A 12 -18.68 7.66 2.72
N SER A 13 -17.56 7.45 2.06
CA SER A 13 -16.84 6.18 2.06
C SER A 13 -15.35 6.42 2.24
N ALA A 14 -14.71 5.57 3.04
CA ALA A 14 -13.28 5.61 3.30
C ALA A 14 -12.70 4.20 3.23
N ASN A 15 -11.51 4.06 2.64
CA ASN A 15 -10.74 2.84 2.64
C ASN A 15 -9.31 3.14 3.09
N TRP A 16 -8.82 2.38 4.07
CA TRP A 16 -7.44 2.46 4.52
C TRP A 16 -6.79 1.10 4.28
N ILE A 17 -5.69 1.10 3.52
CA ILE A 17 -4.90 -0.08 3.21
C ILE A 17 -3.51 0.14 3.82
N TYR A 18 -3.09 -0.82 4.62
CA TYR A 18 -1.74 -0.91 5.15
C TYR A 18 -1.11 -2.22 4.69
N SER A 19 0.09 -2.15 4.12
CA SER A 19 0.89 -3.33 3.79
C SER A 19 2.32 -3.09 4.24
N THR A 20 2.90 -4.06 4.92
CA THR A 20 4.33 -4.09 5.18
C THR A 20 5.07 -4.35 3.87
N GLY A 21 6.22 -3.70 3.71
CA GLY A 21 7.06 -3.93 2.54
C GLY A 21 7.52 -5.38 2.43
N GLN A 22 7.76 -5.86 1.21
CA GLN A 22 8.34 -7.19 1.03
C GLN A 22 9.80 -7.21 1.52
N THR A 23 10.20 -8.32 2.13
CA THR A 23 11.61 -8.53 2.48
C THR A 23 12.42 -8.80 1.22
N TYR A 24 13.53 -8.11 1.05
CA TYR A 24 14.46 -8.37 -0.03
C TYR A 24 15.86 -8.56 0.52
N THR A 25 16.66 -9.36 -0.17
CA THR A 25 18.07 -9.57 0.16
C THR A 25 18.89 -8.61 -0.68
N GLN A 26 19.50 -7.60 -0.05
CA GLN A 26 20.34 -6.64 -0.77
C GLN A 26 21.72 -7.26 -1.01
N PRO A 27 22.23 -7.34 -2.26
CA PRO A 27 23.60 -7.81 -2.50
C PRO A 27 24.60 -6.86 -1.82
N THR A 28 25.49 -7.41 -1.00
CA THR A 28 26.32 -6.63 -0.06
C THR A 28 27.73 -6.36 -0.57
N GLY A 29 28.17 -7.03 -1.63
CA GLY A 29 29.45 -6.77 -2.28
C GLY A 29 30.00 -7.98 -3.01
N ARG A 30 31.04 -7.76 -3.81
CA ARG A 30 31.90 -8.79 -4.41
C ARG A 30 33.28 -8.64 -3.79
N TYR A 31 33.88 -9.74 -3.34
CA TYR A 31 35.30 -9.80 -3.00
C TYR A 31 36.02 -10.61 -4.09
N GLU A 32 37.14 -10.11 -4.60
CA GLU A 32 38.01 -10.88 -5.50
C GLU A 32 39.28 -11.27 -4.75
N ILE A 33 39.57 -12.56 -4.71
CA ILE A 33 40.82 -13.13 -4.20
C ILE A 33 41.32 -14.11 -5.29
N ASP A 34 42.55 -13.95 -5.75
CA ASP A 34 43.18 -14.80 -6.78
C ASP A 34 42.35 -15.00 -8.06
N ASN A 35 41.78 -13.92 -8.62
CA ASN A 35 40.91 -13.98 -9.81
C ASN A 35 39.63 -14.82 -9.64
N ILE A 36 39.34 -15.27 -8.41
CA ILE A 36 38.11 -15.97 -8.05
C ILE A 36 37.19 -14.95 -7.38
N THR A 37 36.08 -14.66 -8.05
CA THR A 37 35.05 -13.79 -7.50
C THR A 37 34.23 -14.56 -6.46
N ILE A 38 34.42 -14.23 -5.17
CA ILE A 38 33.63 -14.79 -4.07
C ILE A 38 32.50 -13.80 -3.74
N HIS A 39 31.25 -14.21 -3.99
CA HIS A 39 30.08 -13.43 -3.62
C HIS A 39 29.78 -13.60 -2.12
N ILE A 40 29.97 -12.54 -1.33
CA ILE A 40 29.54 -12.50 0.06
C ILE A 40 28.07 -12.09 0.08
N TYR A 41 27.19 -13.05 0.37
CA TYR A 41 25.77 -12.79 0.51
C TYR A 41 25.50 -12.11 1.86
N SER A 42 24.67 -11.05 1.89
CA SER A 42 24.05 -10.60 3.15
C SER A 42 23.25 -11.73 3.79
N GLU A 43 22.96 -11.59 5.08
CA GLU A 43 21.89 -12.35 5.73
C GLU A 43 20.60 -12.33 4.88
N ARG A 44 20.00 -13.51 4.69
CA ARG A 44 18.75 -13.66 3.93
C ARG A 44 17.68 -12.76 4.53
N ASN A 45 16.96 -12.00 3.69
CA ASN A 45 15.85 -11.11 4.09
C ASN A 45 16.22 -9.95 5.03
N ALA A 46 17.49 -9.54 5.09
CA ALA A 46 17.95 -8.49 6.03
C ALA A 46 17.37 -7.09 5.79
N LYS A 47 16.69 -6.84 4.67
CA LYS A 47 16.05 -5.55 4.37
C LYS A 47 14.59 -5.72 3.96
N ARG A 48 13.82 -4.66 4.21
CA ARG A 48 12.40 -4.56 3.84
C ARG A 48 12.20 -3.31 3.00
N TYR A 49 11.35 -3.40 1.97
CA TYR A 49 10.88 -2.21 1.27
C TYR A 49 10.12 -1.28 2.23
N PRO A 50 10.02 0.02 1.94
CA PRO A 50 9.21 0.93 2.74
C PRO A 50 7.77 0.43 2.87
N ASP A 51 7.18 0.65 4.04
CA ASP A 51 5.78 0.30 4.28
C ASP A 51 4.84 1.12 3.38
N TYR A 52 3.79 0.46 2.90
CA TYR A 52 2.80 1.06 2.01
C TYR A 52 1.53 1.42 2.78
N HIS A 53 1.11 2.68 2.64
CA HIS A 53 -0.11 3.21 3.24
C HIS A 53 -0.92 3.94 2.17
N ARG A 54 -2.20 3.59 2.04
CA ARG A 54 -3.12 4.26 1.12
C ARG A 54 -4.45 4.56 1.80
N LEU A 55 -4.87 5.83 1.68
CA LEU A 55 -6.17 6.30 2.10
C LEU A 55 -6.97 6.71 0.87
N ASP A 56 -8.08 6.01 0.60
CA ASP A 56 -9.05 6.40 -0.42
C ASP A 56 -10.28 7.00 0.27
N LEU A 57 -10.66 8.21 -0.12
CA LEU A 57 -11.86 8.91 0.36
C LEU A 57 -12.82 9.16 -0.81
N ALA A 58 -14.10 8.91 -0.59
CA ALA A 58 -15.13 9.16 -1.58
C ALA A 58 -16.38 9.77 -0.95
N VAL A 59 -17.04 10.64 -1.71
CA VAL A 59 -18.30 11.29 -1.33
C VAL A 59 -19.30 11.07 -2.45
N ASN A 60 -20.43 10.44 -2.13
CA ASN A 60 -21.56 10.27 -3.03
C ASN A 60 -22.66 11.25 -2.65
N ILE A 61 -23.05 12.11 -3.59
CA ILE A 61 -24.09 13.13 -3.41
C ILE A 61 -25.24 12.85 -4.39
N LYS A 62 -26.44 12.66 -3.86
CA LYS A 62 -27.67 12.48 -4.64
C LYS A 62 -28.47 13.77 -4.65
N THR A 63 -28.86 14.24 -5.82
CA THR A 63 -29.72 15.42 -5.95
C THR A 63 -31.19 15.07 -5.63
N LYS A 64 -31.98 16.06 -5.19
CA LYS A 64 -33.42 15.88 -4.91
C LYS A 64 -34.20 15.26 -6.08
N LYS A 65 -33.85 15.63 -7.32
CA LYS A 65 -34.43 15.06 -8.55
C LYS A 65 -34.15 13.56 -8.72
N SER A 66 -33.01 13.07 -8.22
CA SER A 66 -32.67 11.65 -8.20
C SER A 66 -33.37 10.88 -7.08
N LEU A 67 -33.64 11.53 -5.94
CA LEU A 67 -34.34 10.92 -4.80
C LEU A 67 -35.84 10.74 -5.06
N SER A 68 -36.45 11.66 -5.80
CA SER A 68 -37.87 11.59 -6.21
C SER A 68 -38.13 10.61 -7.35
N ARG A 69 -37.09 10.11 -8.03
CA ARG A 69 -37.19 9.22 -9.20
C ARG A 69 -37.09 7.72 -8.84
N ARG A 70 -37.20 7.39 -7.54
CA ARG A 70 -37.12 6.04 -7.01
C ARG A 70 -38.47 5.55 -6.50
#